data_AF-A0A536T8F9-F1
#
_entry.id   AF-A0A536T8F9-F1
#
_cell.length_a   1.000
_cell.length_b   1.000
_cell.length_c   1.000
_cell.angle_alpha   90.00
_cell.angle_beta   90.00
_cell.angle_gamma   90.00
#
_symmetry.space_group_name_H-M   'P 1'
#
loop_
_entity.id
_entity.type
_entity.pdbx_description
1 polymer ?
#
loop_
_entity_poly.entity_id
_entity_poly.type
_entity_poly.pdbx_seq_one_letter_code
_entity_poly.pdbx_strand_id
1 'polypeptide(L)'
;STALSANFASDSRLAQIGLQLNVPIYQGGFVSSKVRQAVANQEKARQDLEFARRTAQLAAQTSFSGVASGVAQIKAFEQALASAQVSYDSNKLGLEVGVRTNLDVLNQQQQVFQTRFNLAQSYYIYLINTLKLKQAIGTLSDADVEKINRDLEV
;
A
#
# COMPACT_ATOMS: atom_id res chain seq x y z
N SER A 1 11.31 69.68 -72.34
CA SER A 1 10.00 69.81 -71.67
C SER A 1 9.69 68.49 -70.99
N THR A 2 10.20 68.31 -69.79
CA THR A 2 10.16 67.06 -69.04
C THR A 2 8.91 67.10 -68.17
N ALA A 3 7.90 66.30 -68.50
CA ALA A 3 6.70 66.16 -67.68
C ALA A 3 7.07 65.41 -66.39
N LEU A 4 7.05 66.12 -65.27
CA LEU A 4 7.28 65.58 -63.95
C LEU A 4 6.00 64.84 -63.50
N SER A 5 5.92 63.52 -63.72
CA SER A 5 4.88 62.69 -63.12
C SER A 5 5.10 62.64 -61.61
N ALA A 6 4.38 63.50 -60.88
CA ALA A 6 4.28 63.41 -59.43
C ALA A 6 3.52 62.14 -59.06
N ASN A 7 4.27 61.10 -58.66
CA ASN A 7 3.69 59.96 -57.96
C ASN A 7 3.20 60.46 -56.60
N PHE A 8 1.89 60.68 -56.47
CA PHE A 8 1.29 60.87 -55.16
C PHE A 8 1.40 59.53 -54.41
N ALA A 9 2.40 59.43 -53.54
CA ALA A 9 2.49 58.36 -52.58
C ALA A 9 1.26 58.42 -51.69
N SER A 10 0.29 57.55 -51.95
CA SER A 10 -0.86 57.33 -51.09
C SER A 10 -0.37 56.63 -49.81
N ASP A 11 0.07 57.40 -48.81
CA ASP A 11 0.34 56.88 -47.46
C ASP A 11 -1.01 56.58 -46.78
N SER A 12 -1.59 55.42 -47.11
CA SER A 12 -2.79 54.92 -46.46
C SER A 12 -2.41 54.20 -45.17
N ARG A 13 -2.40 54.92 -44.04
CA ARG A 13 -2.31 54.31 -42.71
C ARG A 13 -3.68 53.86 -42.24
N LEU A 14 -3.94 52.56 -42.33
CA LEU A 14 -5.10 51.91 -41.73
C LEU A 14 -4.72 51.35 -40.36
N ALA A 15 -5.24 51.97 -39.30
CA ALA A 15 -5.21 51.43 -37.95
C ALA A 15 -6.62 50.94 -37.61
N GLN A 16 -6.79 49.64 -37.35
CA GLN A 16 -8.06 49.04 -36.98
C GLN A 16 -7.94 48.43 -35.58
N ILE A 17 -8.80 48.89 -34.68
CA ILE A 17 -8.99 48.29 -33.35
C ILE A 17 -10.40 47.70 -33.37
N GLY A 18 -10.50 46.39 -33.25
CA GLY A 18 -11.78 45.66 -33.26
C GLY A 18 -11.89 44.73 -32.06
N LEU A 19 -13.07 44.72 -31.42
CA LEU A 19 -13.44 43.73 -30.43
C LEU A 19 -14.41 42.74 -31.09
N GLN A 20 -14.03 41.47 -31.17
CA GLN A 20 -14.88 40.42 -31.72
C GLN A 20 -15.56 39.65 -30.58
N LEU A 21 -16.87 39.78 -30.48
CA LEU A 21 -17.70 39.00 -29.56
C LEU A 21 -18.38 37.87 -30.34
N ASN A 22 -18.14 36.62 -29.96
CA ASN A 22 -18.81 35.46 -30.53
C ASN A 22 -19.69 34.80 -29.45
N VAL A 23 -21.02 34.95 -29.60
CA VAL A 23 -22.02 34.31 -28.73
C VAL A 23 -22.84 33.33 -29.57
N PRO A 24 -22.50 32.03 -29.54
CA PRO A 24 -23.27 31.03 -30.25
C PRO A 24 -24.63 30.82 -29.56
N ILE A 25 -25.72 31.11 -30.26
CA ILE A 25 -27.09 31.02 -29.70
C ILE A 25 -27.56 29.55 -29.61
N TYR A 26 -27.14 28.69 -30.55
CA TYR A 26 -27.47 27.26 -30.54
C TYR A 26 -26.40 26.44 -31.27
N GLN A 27 -25.86 25.40 -30.63
CA GLN A 27 -24.83 24.52 -31.18
C GLN A 27 -25.31 23.06 -31.36
N GLY A 28 -26.60 22.85 -31.67
CA GLY A 28 -27.13 21.51 -31.95
C GLY A 28 -27.01 20.53 -30.77
N GLY A 29 -27.01 21.02 -29.53
CA GLY A 29 -26.86 20.21 -28.32
C GLY A 29 -25.41 19.83 -27.95
N PHE A 30 -24.40 20.25 -28.70
CA PHE A 30 -22.98 19.95 -28.40
C PHE A 30 -22.54 20.42 -27.01
N VAL A 31 -22.86 21.66 -26.64
CA VAL A 31 -22.57 22.21 -25.30
C VAL A 31 -23.27 21.40 -24.22
N SER A 32 -24.55 21.06 -24.43
CA SER A 32 -25.34 20.27 -23.48
C SER A 32 -24.73 18.88 -23.25
N SER A 33 -24.30 18.21 -24.33
CA SER A 33 -23.60 16.92 -24.25
C SER A 33 -22.25 17.03 -23.53
N LYS A 34 -21.45 18.06 -23.84
CA LYS A 34 -20.18 18.31 -23.13
C LYS A 34 -20.39 18.58 -21.64
N VAL A 35 -21.43 19.34 -21.27
CA VAL A 35 -21.78 19.59 -19.86
C VAL A 35 -22.18 18.27 -19.18
N ARG A 36 -23.03 17.45 -19.80
CA ARG A 36 -23.37 16.12 -19.26
C ARG A 36 -22.13 15.24 -19.06
N GLN A 37 -21.23 15.22 -20.04
CA GLN A 37 -19.97 14.48 -19.93
C GLN A 37 -19.09 15.01 -18.80
N ALA A 38 -18.96 16.33 -18.64
CA ALA A 38 -18.20 16.95 -17.56
C ALA A 38 -18.79 16.61 -16.18
N VAL A 39 -20.12 16.63 -16.04
CA VAL A 39 -20.82 16.22 -14.81
C VAL A 39 -20.58 14.73 -14.52
N ALA A 40 -20.69 13.87 -15.53
CA ALA A 40 -20.40 12.44 -15.36
C ALA A 40 -18.93 12.18 -14.96
N ASN A 41 -17.99 12.92 -15.54
CA ASN A 41 -16.57 12.84 -15.17
C ASN A 41 -16.31 13.34 -13.75
N GLN A 42 -16.99 14.41 -13.32
CA GLN A 42 -16.91 14.91 -11.95
C GLN A 42 -17.44 13.86 -10.96
N GLU A 43 -18.57 13.23 -11.28
CA GLU A 43 -19.17 12.19 -10.44
C GLU A 43 -18.26 10.97 -10.36
N LYS A 44 -17.68 10.54 -11.49
CA LYS A 44 -16.66 9.49 -11.52
C LYS A 44 -15.47 9.82 -10.61
N ALA A 45 -14.92 11.03 -10.72
CA ALA A 45 -13.78 11.45 -9.89
C ALA A 45 -14.12 11.46 -8.39
N ARG A 46 -15.36 11.80 -8.02
CA ARG A 46 -15.83 11.69 -6.62
C ARG A 46 -15.90 10.25 -6.14
N GLN A 47 -16.45 9.36 -6.96
CA GLN A 47 -16.54 7.94 -6.64
C GLN A 47 -15.16 7.28 -6.55
N ASP A 48 -14.23 7.65 -7.44
CA ASP A 48 -12.84 7.18 -7.40
C ASP A 48 -12.14 7.63 -6.10
N LEU A 49 -12.37 8.87 -5.66
CA LEU A 49 -11.86 9.38 -4.39
C LEU A 49 -12.46 8.63 -3.19
N GLU A 50 -13.77 8.38 -3.20
CA GLU A 50 -14.44 7.63 -2.13
C GLU A 50 -13.94 6.18 -2.07
N PHE A 51 -13.74 5.55 -3.23
CA PHE A 51 -13.18 4.22 -3.36
C PHE A 51 -11.75 4.16 -2.79
N ALA A 52 -10.89 5.11 -3.15
CA ALA A 52 -9.53 5.20 -2.62
C ALA A 52 -9.53 5.37 -1.10
N ARG A 53 -10.42 6.23 -0.56
CA ARG A 53 -10.57 6.43 0.88
C ARG A 53 -11.00 5.16 1.61
N ARG A 54 -12.02 4.46 1.09
CA ARG A 54 -12.50 3.20 1.66
C ARG A 54 -11.43 2.10 1.60
N THR A 55 -10.68 2.05 0.51
CA THR A 55 -9.57 1.10 0.34
C THR A 55 -8.46 1.34 1.36
N ALA A 56 -8.07 2.61 1.57
CA ALA A 56 -7.07 2.97 2.58
C ALA A 56 -7.55 2.61 4.00
N GLN A 57 -8.81 2.88 4.32
CA GLN A 57 -9.40 2.52 5.61
C GLN A 57 -9.43 1.00 5.84
N LEU A 58 -9.82 0.22 4.82
CA LEU A 58 -9.81 -1.25 4.89
C LEU A 58 -8.40 -1.82 5.06
N ALA A 59 -7.42 -1.27 4.33
CA ALA A 59 -6.01 -1.67 4.44
C ALA A 59 -5.46 -1.41 5.85
N ALA A 60 -5.78 -0.25 6.44
CA ALA A 60 -5.40 0.09 7.81
C ALA A 60 -6.05 -0.86 8.83
N GLN A 61 -7.35 -1.13 8.72
CA GLN A 61 -8.06 -2.06 9.62
C GLN A 61 -7.53 -3.50 9.52
N THR A 62 -7.25 -3.96 8.30
CA THR A 62 -6.69 -5.30 8.06
C THR A 62 -5.29 -5.42 8.65
N SER A 63 -4.44 -4.42 8.43
CA SER A 63 -3.07 -4.40 8.98
C SER A 63 -3.09 -4.33 10.51
N PHE A 64 -3.95 -3.52 11.10
CA PHE A 64 -4.12 -3.44 12.56
C PHE A 64 -4.56 -4.78 13.15
N SER A 65 -5.56 -5.42 12.54
CA SER A 65 -6.05 -6.73 12.98
C SER A 65 -4.98 -7.82 12.82
N GLY A 66 -4.16 -7.73 11.76
CA GLY A 66 -3.02 -8.63 11.51
C GLY A 66 -1.91 -8.48 12.56
N VAL A 67 -1.61 -7.27 13.00
CA VAL A 67 -0.65 -7.01 14.09
C VAL A 67 -1.21 -7.56 15.41
N ALA A 68 -2.45 -7.23 15.76
CA ALA A 68 -3.08 -7.70 16.99
C ALA A 68 -3.14 -9.24 17.08
N SER A 69 -3.55 -9.89 15.99
CA SER A 69 -3.58 -11.36 15.89
C SER A 69 -2.18 -11.97 15.91
N GLY A 70 -1.20 -11.32 15.27
CA GLY A 70 0.18 -11.76 15.25
C GLY A 70 0.79 -11.84 16.65
N VAL A 71 0.51 -10.89 17.54
CA VAL A 71 0.96 -10.93 18.94
C VAL A 71 0.39 -12.15 19.68
N ALA A 72 -0.91 -12.44 19.49
CA ALA A 72 -1.52 -13.62 20.10
C ALA A 72 -0.91 -14.92 19.55
N GLN A 73 -0.61 -14.94 18.25
CA GLN A 73 -0.01 -16.09 17.57
C GLN A 73 1.43 -16.36 18.04
N ILE A 74 2.24 -15.32 18.23
CA ILE A 74 3.59 -15.44 18.81
C ILE A 74 3.50 -16.06 20.22
N LYS A 75 2.65 -15.52 21.10
CA LYS A 75 2.46 -16.07 22.46
C LYS A 75 1.99 -17.53 22.45
N ALA A 76 1.10 -17.89 21.52
CA ALA A 76 0.64 -19.27 21.38
C ALA A 76 1.79 -20.20 20.95
N PHE A 77 2.63 -19.79 20.02
CA PHE A 77 3.78 -20.59 19.58
C PHE A 77 4.90 -20.65 20.62
N GLU A 78 5.11 -19.60 21.43
CA GLU A 78 6.03 -19.65 22.58
C GLU A 78 5.58 -20.70 23.60
N GLN A 79 4.29 -20.71 23.93
CA GLN A 79 3.73 -21.71 24.83
C GLN A 79 3.80 -23.12 24.24
N ALA A 80 3.51 -23.27 22.95
CA ALA A 80 3.62 -24.54 22.25
C ALA A 80 5.08 -25.05 22.24
N LEU A 81 6.05 -24.16 22.07
CA LEU A 81 7.47 -24.49 22.12
C LEU A 81 7.89 -24.96 23.52
N ALA A 82 7.48 -24.25 24.57
CA ALA A 82 7.74 -24.65 25.95
C ALA A 82 7.16 -26.05 26.24
N SER A 83 5.92 -26.31 25.80
CA SER A 83 5.28 -27.62 25.94
C SER A 83 6.00 -28.74 25.16
N ALA A 84 6.40 -28.46 23.91
CA ALA A 84 7.17 -29.40 23.09
C ALA A 84 8.53 -29.71 23.71
N GLN A 85 9.20 -28.71 24.31
CA GLN A 85 10.48 -28.88 24.99
C GLN A 85 10.35 -29.79 26.23
N VAL A 86 9.34 -29.55 27.07
CA VAL A 86 9.06 -30.41 28.24
C VAL A 86 8.74 -31.85 27.82
N SER A 87 8.01 -32.01 26.71
CA SER A 87 7.70 -33.34 26.15
C SER A 87 8.95 -34.05 25.61
N TYR A 88 9.86 -33.31 24.97
CA TYR A 88 11.15 -33.83 24.52
C TYR A 88 12.00 -34.27 25.72
N ASP A 89 12.14 -33.43 26.75
CA ASP A 89 12.94 -33.73 27.95
C ASP A 89 12.40 -34.98 28.68
N SER A 90 11.07 -35.11 28.76
CA SER A 90 10.42 -36.29 29.35
C SER A 90 10.67 -37.58 28.57
N ASN A 91 10.62 -37.52 27.24
CA ASN A 91 10.89 -38.69 26.40
C ASN A 91 12.38 -39.05 26.38
N LYS A 92 13.27 -38.07 26.48
CA LYS A 92 14.70 -38.28 26.65
C LYS A 92 14.99 -39.00 27.97
N LEU A 93 14.41 -38.55 29.08
CA LEU A 93 14.54 -39.23 30.36
C LEU A 93 13.97 -40.65 30.30
N GLY A 94 12.81 -40.82 29.64
CA GLY A 94 12.18 -42.13 29.38
C GLY A 94 13.04 -43.08 28.55
N LEU A 95 13.85 -42.55 27.63
CA LEU A 95 14.81 -43.32 26.84
C LEU A 95 15.99 -43.76 27.72
N GLU A 96 16.52 -42.86 28.56
CA GLU A 96 17.62 -43.15 29.49
C GLU A 96 17.25 -44.25 30.50
N VAL A 97 15.99 -44.32 30.95
CA VAL A 97 15.47 -45.38 31.81
C VAL A 97 14.92 -46.61 31.05
N GLY A 98 14.98 -46.62 29.71
CA GLY A 98 14.59 -47.76 28.86
C GLY A 98 13.09 -47.95 28.64
N VAL A 99 12.25 -46.97 28.99
CA VAL A 99 10.78 -47.00 28.86
C VAL A 99 10.30 -46.41 27.52
N ARG A 100 11.13 -45.61 26.84
CA ARG A 100 10.87 -45.02 25.51
C ARG A 100 11.90 -45.47 24.47
N THR A 101 11.55 -45.36 23.19
CA THR A 101 12.43 -45.76 22.08
C THR A 101 13.14 -44.56 21.46
N ASN A 102 14.25 -44.81 20.75
CA ASN A 102 14.98 -43.75 20.01
C ASN A 102 14.09 -43.03 18.99
N LEU A 103 13.12 -43.74 18.39
CA LEU A 103 12.17 -43.16 17.43
C LEU A 103 11.26 -42.13 18.09
N ASP A 104 10.85 -42.34 19.35
CA ASP A 104 10.03 -41.38 20.08
C ASP A 104 10.78 -40.07 20.31
N VAL A 105 12.06 -40.14 20.68
CA VAL A 105 12.90 -38.95 20.88
C VAL A 105 13.13 -38.20 19.58
N LEU A 106 13.39 -38.90 18.47
CA LEU A 106 13.54 -38.31 17.13
C LEU A 106 12.26 -37.59 16.67
N ASN A 107 11.09 -38.21 16.84
CA ASN A 107 9.81 -37.58 16.49
C ASN A 107 9.55 -36.31 17.31
N GLN A 108 9.85 -36.34 18.61
CA GLN A 108 9.69 -35.16 19.47
C GLN A 108 10.70 -34.06 19.14
N GLN A 109 11.93 -34.43 18.80
CA GLN A 109 12.94 -33.48 18.36
C GLN A 109 12.50 -32.78 17.06
N GLN A 110 11.94 -33.53 16.10
CA GLN A 110 11.34 -32.96 14.89
C GLN A 110 10.21 -31.97 15.22
N GLN A 111 9.33 -32.31 16.17
CA GLN A 111 8.24 -31.44 16.61
C GLN A 111 8.74 -30.13 17.24
N VAL A 112 9.80 -30.19 18.07
CA VAL A 112 10.44 -29.00 18.64
C VAL A 112 11.00 -28.11 17.53
N PHE A 113 11.72 -28.67 16.56
CA PHE A 113 12.25 -27.92 15.42
C PHE A 113 11.15 -27.27 14.57
N GLN A 114 10.07 -28.00 14.27
CA GLN A 114 8.94 -27.46 13.52
C GLN A 114 8.29 -26.29 14.27
N THR A 115 8.15 -26.41 15.59
CA THR A 115 7.55 -25.36 16.43
C THR A 115 8.44 -24.12 16.51
N ARG A 116 9.76 -24.30 16.63
CA ARG A 116 10.75 -23.20 16.56
C ARG A 116 10.68 -22.49 15.21
N PHE A 117 10.58 -23.24 14.12
CA PHE A 117 10.43 -22.67 12.78
C PHE A 117 9.14 -21.85 12.66
N ASN A 118 8.01 -22.39 13.10
CA ASN A 118 6.71 -21.68 13.08
C ASN A 118 6.73 -20.41 13.94
N LEU A 119 7.42 -20.44 15.09
CA LEU A 119 7.61 -19.27 15.94
C LEU A 119 8.40 -18.18 15.22
N ALA A 120 9.55 -18.53 14.63
CA ALA A 120 10.36 -17.59 13.85
C ALA A 120 9.56 -16.99 12.68
N GLN A 121 8.83 -17.82 11.93
CA GLN A 121 7.95 -17.37 10.85
C GLN A 121 6.89 -16.37 11.35
N SER A 122 6.31 -16.60 12.53
CA SER A 122 5.32 -15.70 13.13
C SER A 122 5.90 -14.35 13.52
N TYR A 123 7.15 -14.32 14.01
CA TYR A 123 7.89 -13.08 14.25
C TYR A 123 8.07 -12.27 12.96
N TYR A 124 8.46 -12.91 11.84
CA TYR A 124 8.56 -12.23 10.55
C TYR A 124 7.21 -11.69 10.05
N ILE A 125 6.13 -12.46 10.18
CA ILE A 125 4.79 -12.02 9.78
C ILE A 125 4.35 -10.81 10.60
N TYR A 126 4.59 -10.82 11.92
CA TYR A 126 4.30 -9.69 12.80
C TYR A 126 5.07 -8.42 12.39
N LEU A 127 6.35 -8.56 12.08
CA LEU A 127 7.22 -7.47 11.63
C LEU A 127 6.70 -6.85 10.32
N ILE A 128 6.39 -7.68 9.33
CA ILE A 128 5.82 -7.26 8.04
C ILE A 128 4.46 -6.58 8.23
N ASN A 129 3.59 -7.13 9.08
CA ASN A 129 2.28 -6.53 9.35
C ASN A 129 2.42 -5.17 10.05
N THR A 130 3.41 -5.01 10.90
CA THR A 130 3.74 -3.73 11.54
C THR A 130 4.21 -2.70 10.51
N LEU A 131 5.07 -3.10 9.57
CA LEU A 131 5.49 -2.25 8.45
C LEU A 131 4.31 -1.86 7.54
N LYS A 132 3.45 -2.81 7.17
CA LYS A 132 2.24 -2.56 6.38
C LYS A 132 1.28 -1.61 7.08
N LEU A 133 1.14 -1.73 8.40
CA LEU A 133 0.34 -0.78 9.18
C LEU A 133 0.92 0.63 9.10
N LYS A 134 2.23 0.79 9.29
CA LYS A 134 2.93 2.09 9.16
C LYS A 134 2.80 2.68 7.75
N GLN A 135 2.86 1.84 6.72
CA GLN A 135 2.62 2.24 5.34
C GLN A 135 1.18 2.74 5.14
N ALA A 136 0.18 2.00 5.65
CA ALA A 136 -1.23 2.33 5.50
C ALA A 136 -1.63 3.63 6.20
N ILE A 137 -0.98 3.98 7.31
CA ILE A 137 -1.20 5.26 8.03
C ILE A 137 -0.36 6.41 7.47
N GLY A 138 0.47 6.17 6.44
CA GLY A 138 1.29 7.19 5.79
C GLY A 138 2.46 7.71 6.61
N THR A 139 2.80 7.06 7.72
CA THR A 139 3.91 7.44 8.60
C THR A 139 5.16 6.59 8.39
N LEU A 140 5.19 5.76 7.34
CA LEU A 140 6.36 4.94 7.04
C LEU A 140 7.51 5.84 6.63
N SER A 141 8.52 5.90 7.49
CA SER A 141 9.78 6.59 7.22
C SER A 141 10.90 5.60 7.00
N ASP A 142 11.95 5.99 6.27
CA ASP A 142 13.17 5.16 6.12
C ASP A 142 13.77 4.76 7.48
N ALA A 143 13.60 5.61 8.51
CA ALA A 143 14.03 5.34 9.87
C ALA A 143 13.31 4.12 10.50
N ASP A 144 12.08 3.79 10.08
CA ASP A 144 11.35 2.63 10.57
C ASP A 144 11.88 1.32 9.99
N VAL A 145 12.29 1.35 8.72
CA VAL A 145 12.93 0.21 8.05
C VAL A 145 14.32 -0.03 8.63
N GLU A 146 15.07 1.04 8.87
CA GLU A 146 16.41 0.98 9.46
C GLU A 146 16.39 0.49 10.91
N LYS A 147 15.36 0.84 11.69
CA LYS A 147 15.18 0.33 13.06
C LYS A 147 14.92 -1.18 13.07
N ILE A 148 14.10 -1.66 12.14
CA ILE A 148 13.85 -3.10 11.98
C ILE A 148 15.10 -3.83 11.48
N ASN A 149 15.89 -3.23 10.59
CA ASN A 149 17.16 -3.81 10.16
C ASN A 149 18.13 -3.99 11.34
N ARG A 150 18.21 -2.98 12.24
CA ARG A 150 19.02 -3.08 13.46
C ARG A 150 18.51 -4.16 14.42
N ASP A 151 17.19 -4.32 14.57
CA ASP A 151 16.60 -5.35 15.43
C ASP A 151 16.78 -6.78 14.86
N LEU A 152 17.11 -6.93 13.57
CA LEU A 152 17.39 -8.20 12.90
C LEU A 152 18.88 -8.55 12.82
N GLU A 153 19.79 -7.58 12.98
CA GLU A 153 21.25 -7.77 12.89
C GLU A 153 21.92 -8.21 14.21
N VAL A 154 21.15 -8.41 15.28
CA VAL A 154 21.63 -8.90 16.59
C VAL A 154 21.10 -10.30 16.85
#